data_AF-A0A933ERU6-F1
#
_entry.id   AF-A0A933ERU6-F1
#
_cell.length_a   1.000
_cell.length_b   1.000
_cell.length_c   1.000
_cell.angle_alpha   90.00
_cell.angle_beta   90.00
_cell.angle_gamma   90.00
#
_symmetry.space_group_name_H-M   'P 1'
#
loop_
_entity.id
_entity.type
_entity.pdbx_description
1 polymer ?
#
loop_
_entity_poly.entity_id
_entity_poly.type
_entity_poly.pdbx_seq_one_letter_code
_entity_poly.pdbx_strand_id
1 'polypeptide(L)'
;MPLPKKPIRRFDVFAEYSRIKYEQRGIEPERAKGYAIWLAKVIAARKLTKTAEGKAHMDEVLAEGSERMKQGARVLDLAGQPQTADVFDRLIAGRMGEDFYRQVFSPAVRDAIEHHRSYEKIRDAIREPWNERMAA
;
A
#
# COMPACT_ATOMS: atom_id res chain seq x y z
N MET A 1 -13.41 -12.53 15.86
CA MET A 1 -12.71 -11.82 14.77
C MET A 1 -12.00 -10.61 15.35
N PRO A 2 -10.68 -10.46 15.12
CA PRO A 2 -9.91 -9.33 15.64
C PRO A 2 -10.47 -7.98 15.15
N LEU A 3 -10.28 -6.91 15.93
CA LEU A 3 -10.67 -5.55 15.58
C LEU A 3 -9.44 -4.72 15.19
N PRO A 4 -9.58 -3.73 14.30
CA PRO A 4 -8.48 -2.84 13.98
C PRO A 4 -8.13 -1.96 15.19
N LYS A 5 -6.84 -1.81 15.48
CA LYS A 5 -6.33 -0.90 16.51
C LYS A 5 -6.44 0.58 16.12
N LYS A 6 -6.56 0.87 14.83
CA LYS A 6 -6.66 2.23 14.27
C LYS A 6 -7.55 2.22 13.02
N PRO A 7 -8.20 3.36 12.69
CA PRO A 7 -8.99 3.48 11.47
C PRO A 7 -8.21 3.12 10.21
N ILE A 8 -8.86 2.46 9.26
CA ILE A 8 -8.24 2.03 8.00
C ILE A 8 -8.13 3.25 7.06
N ARG A 9 -6.91 3.52 6.59
CA ARG A 9 -6.59 4.65 5.69
C ARG A 9 -6.64 4.20 4.24
N ARG A 10 -6.93 5.16 3.34
CA ARG A 10 -6.72 5.02 1.89
C ARG A 10 -5.33 4.45 1.56
N PHE A 11 -4.33 4.94 2.28
CA PHE A 11 -2.94 4.48 2.17
C PHE A 11 -2.78 2.98 2.46
N ASP A 12 -3.46 2.47 3.49
CA ASP A 12 -3.32 1.06 3.89
C ASP A 12 -3.87 0.12 2.82
N VAL A 13 -5.06 0.45 2.30
CA VAL A 13 -5.69 -0.35 1.24
C VAL A 13 -4.89 -0.30 -0.05
N PHE A 14 -4.35 0.88 -0.42
CA PHE A 14 -3.51 1.00 -1.61
C PHE A 14 -2.24 0.16 -1.49
N ALA A 15 -1.54 0.23 -0.36
CA ALA A 15 -0.32 -0.54 -0.15
C ALA A 15 -0.59 -2.05 -0.23
N GLU A 16 -1.65 -2.53 0.43
CA GLU A 16 -2.00 -3.95 0.39
C GLU A 16 -2.48 -4.43 -0.98
N TYR A 17 -3.31 -3.63 -1.65
CA TYR A 17 -3.74 -3.88 -3.02
C TYR A 17 -2.53 -4.02 -3.95
N SER A 18 -1.58 -3.08 -3.88
CA SER A 18 -0.36 -3.11 -4.68
C SER A 18 0.49 -4.34 -4.38
N ARG A 19 0.69 -4.69 -3.09
CA ARG A 19 1.43 -5.90 -2.70
C ARG A 19 0.85 -7.14 -3.36
N ILE A 20 -0.46 -7.36 -3.23
CA ILE A 20 -1.16 -8.52 -3.81
C ILE A 20 -1.03 -8.52 -5.34
N LYS A 21 -1.20 -7.36 -5.99
CA LYS A 21 -1.05 -7.25 -7.45
C LYS A 21 0.37 -7.56 -7.93
N TYR A 22 1.41 -7.22 -7.17
CA TYR A 22 2.79 -7.56 -7.53
C TYR A 22 3.08 -9.05 -7.30
N GLU A 23 2.58 -9.64 -6.22
CA GLU A 23 2.68 -11.10 -6.01
C GLU A 23 1.98 -11.89 -7.13
N GLN A 24 0.80 -11.45 -7.56
CA GLN A 24 0.08 -12.04 -8.71
C GLN A 24 0.87 -11.95 -10.03
N ARG A 25 1.82 -11.01 -10.12
CA ARG A 25 2.73 -10.84 -11.27
C ARG A 25 4.04 -11.62 -11.10
N GLY A 26 4.15 -12.46 -10.07
CA GLY A 26 5.34 -13.28 -9.80
C GLY A 26 6.49 -12.52 -9.12
N ILE A 27 6.23 -11.33 -8.57
CA ILE A 27 7.22 -10.65 -7.72
C ILE A 27 7.26 -11.32 -6.36
N GLU A 28 8.48 -11.59 -5.88
CA GLU A 28 8.72 -12.20 -4.56
C GLU A 28 8.06 -11.37 -3.43
N PRO A 29 7.46 -12.01 -2.40
CA PRO A 29 6.69 -11.33 -1.35
C PRO A 29 7.39 -10.18 -0.62
N GLU A 30 8.64 -10.33 -0.17
CA GLU A 30 9.37 -9.25 0.52
C GLU A 30 9.58 -8.04 -0.39
N ARG A 31 9.93 -8.32 -1.64
CA ARG A 31 10.10 -7.30 -2.68
C ARG A 31 8.77 -6.63 -3.03
N ALA A 32 7.68 -7.39 -3.10
CA ALA A 32 6.35 -6.86 -3.34
C ALA A 32 5.91 -5.91 -2.21
N LYS A 33 6.17 -6.26 -0.95
CA LYS A 33 5.93 -5.37 0.21
C LYS A 33 6.75 -4.09 0.13
N GLY A 34 8.06 -4.19 -0.08
CA GLY A 34 8.95 -3.03 -0.19
C GLY A 34 8.54 -2.08 -1.31
N TYR A 35 8.18 -2.63 -2.47
CA TYR A 35 7.73 -1.82 -3.59
C TYR A 35 6.34 -1.20 -3.35
N ALA A 36 5.42 -1.95 -2.76
CA ALA A 36 4.09 -1.45 -2.47
C ALA A 36 4.10 -0.28 -1.48
N ILE A 37 4.92 -0.35 -0.42
CA ILE A 37 5.03 0.77 0.53
C ILE A 37 5.74 1.98 -0.09
N TRP A 38 6.76 1.75 -0.93
CA TRP A 38 7.40 2.82 -1.70
C TRP A 38 6.38 3.53 -2.61
N LEU A 39 5.63 2.77 -3.41
CA LEU A 39 4.65 3.31 -4.35
C LEU A 39 3.56 4.10 -3.62
N ALA A 40 3.05 3.56 -2.50
CA ALA A 40 2.06 4.25 -1.69
C ALA A 40 2.56 5.61 -1.17
N LYS A 41 3.83 5.68 -0.73
CA LYS A 41 4.43 6.93 -0.27
C LYS A 41 4.66 7.92 -1.41
N VAL A 42 5.15 7.47 -2.57
CA VAL A 42 5.34 8.33 -3.75
C VAL A 42 4.01 8.95 -4.19
N ILE A 43 2.94 8.15 -4.30
CA ILE A 43 1.61 8.64 -4.66
C ILE A 43 1.05 9.61 -3.60
N ALA A 44 1.27 9.32 -2.31
CA ALA A 44 0.86 10.22 -1.24
C ALA A 44 1.62 11.55 -1.30
N ALA A 45 2.94 11.51 -1.49
CA ALA A 45 3.78 12.70 -1.63
C ALA A 45 3.35 13.54 -2.84
N ARG A 46 3.18 12.91 -4.01
CA ARG A 46 2.66 13.56 -5.23
C ARG A 46 1.33 14.27 -4.99
N LYS A 47 0.42 13.65 -4.23
CA LYS A 47 -0.88 14.24 -3.91
C LYS A 47 -0.76 15.48 -2.99
N LEU A 48 0.21 15.48 -2.07
CA LEU A 48 0.46 16.60 -1.16
C LEU A 48 1.17 17.76 -1.85
N THR A 49 1.92 17.48 -2.93
CA THR A 49 2.61 18.50 -3.72
C THR A 49 1.63 19.34 -4.54
N LYS A 50 1.68 20.67 -4.36
CA LYS A 50 0.78 21.63 -5.03
C LYS A 50 1.38 22.24 -6.31
N THR A 51 2.71 22.37 -6.37
CA THR A 51 3.42 22.96 -7.51
C THR A 51 3.53 21.98 -8.68
N ALA A 52 3.63 22.51 -9.90
CA ALA A 52 3.78 21.69 -11.09
C ALA A 52 5.16 21.02 -11.11
N GLU A 53 6.21 21.76 -10.76
CA GLU A 53 7.59 21.31 -10.69
C GLU A 53 7.75 20.16 -9.70
N GLY A 54 7.13 20.29 -8.51
CA GLY A 54 7.21 19.24 -7.51
C GLY A 54 6.41 17.99 -7.90
N LYS A 55 5.31 18.13 -8.65
CA LYS A 55 4.59 16.96 -9.20
C LYS A 55 5.40 16.27 -10.28
N ALA A 56 6.04 17.03 -11.17
CA ALA A 56 6.94 16.50 -12.19
C ALA A 56 8.09 15.70 -11.56
N HIS A 57 8.71 16.24 -10.51
CA HIS A 57 9.73 15.53 -9.77
C HIS A 57 9.23 14.21 -9.16
N MET A 58 8.01 14.18 -8.61
CA MET A 58 7.43 12.92 -8.11
C MET A 58 7.11 11.92 -9.24
N ASP A 59 6.74 12.42 -10.42
CA ASP A 59 6.53 11.58 -11.61
C ASP A 59 7.86 10.99 -12.12
N GLU A 60 8.96 11.74 -12.05
CA GLU A 60 10.32 11.24 -12.32
C GLU A 60 10.74 10.16 -11.32
N VAL A 61 10.57 10.40 -10.01
CA VAL A 61 10.86 9.42 -8.96
C VAL A 61 10.05 8.13 -9.20
N LEU A 62 8.76 8.28 -9.57
CA LEU A 62 7.90 7.15 -9.88
C LEU A 62 8.42 6.35 -11.09
N ALA A 63 8.82 7.03 -12.16
CA ALA A 63 9.33 6.41 -13.38
C ALA A 63 10.67 5.69 -13.12
N GLU A 64 11.61 6.35 -12.45
CA GLU A 64 12.92 5.77 -12.12
C GLU A 64 12.77 4.54 -11.21
N GLY A 65 11.97 4.64 -10.14
CA GLY A 65 11.76 3.50 -9.24
C GLY A 65 11.05 2.33 -9.91
N SER A 66 10.10 2.61 -10.80
CA SER A 66 9.44 1.57 -11.60
C SER A 66 10.42 0.86 -12.54
N GLU A 67 11.34 1.60 -13.16
CA GLU A 67 12.33 1.03 -14.06
C GLU A 67 13.38 0.21 -13.29
N ARG A 68 13.88 0.71 -12.16
CA ARG A 68 14.75 -0.04 -11.26
C ARG A 68 14.10 -1.33 -10.77
N MET A 69 12.79 -1.31 -10.50
CA MET A 69 12.03 -2.52 -10.17
C MET A 69 12.03 -3.50 -11.36
N LYS A 70 11.82 -3.08 -12.60
CA LYS A 70 11.93 -3.99 -13.75
C LYS A 70 13.33 -4.59 -13.89
N GLN A 71 14.37 -3.81 -13.57
CA GLN A 71 15.77 -4.23 -13.62
C GLN A 71 16.21 -5.11 -12.42
N GLY A 72 15.29 -5.51 -11.55
CA GLY A 72 15.59 -6.44 -10.47
C GLY A 72 16.04 -5.79 -9.15
N ALA A 73 15.91 -4.46 -9.00
CA ALA A 73 16.21 -3.80 -7.72
C ALA A 73 15.38 -4.40 -6.58
N ARG A 74 16.07 -4.86 -5.52
CA ARG A 74 15.43 -5.48 -4.36
C ARG A 74 14.79 -4.46 -3.41
N VAL A 75 15.41 -3.29 -3.29
CA VAL A 75 14.98 -2.22 -2.39
C VAL A 75 14.99 -0.92 -3.17
N LEU A 76 13.95 -0.12 -2.98
CA LEU A 76 13.90 1.26 -3.46
C LEU A 76 14.10 2.21 -2.29
N ASP A 77 14.74 3.34 -2.57
CA ASP A 77 14.91 4.41 -1.62
C ASP A 77 13.83 5.48 -1.84
N LEU A 78 13.41 6.12 -0.75
CA LEU A 78 12.66 7.36 -0.81
C LEU A 78 13.17 8.31 0.26
N ALA A 79 13.76 9.42 -0.17
CA ALA A 79 14.32 10.46 0.70
C ALA A 79 15.37 9.91 1.70
N GLY A 80 16.28 9.05 1.24
CA GLY A 80 17.33 8.44 2.05
C GLY A 80 16.84 7.34 3.00
N GLN A 81 15.58 6.89 2.83
CA GLN A 81 15.03 5.79 3.59
C GLN A 81 14.76 4.58 2.69
N PRO A 82 15.34 3.41 3.01
CA PRO A 82 15.03 2.18 2.29
C PRO A 82 13.58 1.76 2.55
N GLN A 83 12.88 1.35 1.50
CA GLN A 83 11.51 0.85 1.56
C GLN A 83 11.53 -0.68 1.50
N THR A 84 11.34 -1.32 2.64
CA THR A 84 11.50 -2.77 2.83
C THR A 84 10.19 -3.43 3.30
N ALA A 85 10.20 -4.76 3.36
CA ALA A 85 9.13 -5.55 3.98
C ALA A 85 8.86 -5.13 5.43
N ASP A 86 9.90 -4.89 6.23
CA ASP A 86 9.75 -4.44 7.62
C ASP A 86 9.07 -3.07 7.72
N VAL A 87 9.36 -2.16 6.79
CA VAL A 87 8.70 -0.85 6.73
C VAL A 87 7.22 -1.02 6.42
N PHE A 88 6.87 -1.92 5.49
CA PHE A 88 5.49 -2.28 5.21
C PHE A 88 4.81 -2.86 6.45
N ASP A 89 5.40 -3.88 7.07
CA ASP A 89 4.83 -4.59 8.21
C ASP A 89 4.61 -3.65 9.39
N ARG A 90 5.55 -2.76 9.69
CA ARG A 90 5.39 -1.75 10.73
C ARG A 90 4.29 -0.73 10.43
N LEU A 91 4.26 -0.18 9.21
CA LEU A 91 3.36 0.93 8.87
C LEU A 91 1.94 0.51 8.53
N ILE A 92 1.76 -0.73 8.09
CA ILE A 92 0.48 -1.32 7.71
C ILE A 92 0.02 -2.28 8.81
N ALA A 93 0.64 -3.47 8.89
CA ALA A 93 0.20 -4.56 9.77
C ALA A 93 0.26 -4.18 11.25
N GLY A 94 1.42 -3.74 11.74
CA GLY A 94 1.62 -3.33 13.12
C GLY A 94 0.74 -2.15 13.53
N ARG A 95 0.51 -1.20 12.62
CA ARG A 95 -0.36 -0.04 12.87
C ARG A 95 -1.82 -0.44 13.12
N MET A 96 -2.40 -1.29 12.28
CA MET A 96 -3.79 -1.72 12.42
C MET A 96 -3.97 -2.90 13.38
N GLY A 97 -2.86 -3.52 13.81
CA GLY A 97 -2.85 -4.74 14.60
C GLY A 97 -2.63 -5.96 13.70
N GLU A 98 -1.60 -6.74 14.00
CA GLU A 98 -1.17 -7.83 13.13
C GLU A 98 -2.22 -8.93 12.96
N ASP A 99 -2.95 -9.28 14.01
CA ASP A 99 -4.01 -10.29 13.92
C ASP A 99 -5.17 -9.82 13.04
N PHE A 100 -5.56 -8.55 13.18
CA PHE A 100 -6.54 -7.94 12.28
C PHE A 100 -6.03 -7.93 10.84
N TYR A 101 -4.77 -7.55 10.65
CA TYR A 101 -4.15 -7.53 9.32
C TYR A 101 -4.19 -8.92 8.66
N ARG A 102 -3.69 -9.95 9.35
CA ARG A 102 -3.56 -11.31 8.81
C ARG A 102 -4.89 -12.02 8.61
N GLN A 103 -5.81 -11.89 9.57
CA GLN A 103 -7.04 -12.69 9.59
C GLN A 103 -8.21 -12.01 8.88
N VAL A 104 -8.18 -10.69 8.73
CA VAL A 104 -9.32 -9.91 8.25
C VAL A 104 -8.94 -9.03 7.07
N PHE A 105 -8.02 -8.09 7.26
CA PHE A 105 -7.73 -7.05 6.26
C PHE A 105 -7.13 -7.62 4.98
N SER A 106 -6.03 -8.37 5.09
CA SER A 106 -5.33 -8.93 3.91
C SER A 106 -6.22 -9.91 3.12
N PRO A 107 -6.92 -10.87 3.76
CA PRO A 107 -7.88 -11.73 3.07
C PRO A 107 -9.02 -10.94 2.41
N ALA A 108 -9.59 -9.94 3.09
CA ALA A 108 -10.68 -9.14 2.53
C ALA A 108 -10.22 -8.32 1.32
N VAL A 109 -9.02 -7.75 1.33
CA VAL A 109 -8.49 -7.04 0.15
C VAL A 109 -8.27 -8.01 -1.01
N ARG A 110 -7.78 -9.23 -0.75
CA ARG A 110 -7.60 -10.26 -1.78
C ARG A 110 -8.94 -10.66 -2.43
N ASP A 111 -9.93 -10.98 -1.60
CA ASP A 111 -11.30 -11.29 -2.03
C ASP A 111 -11.91 -10.14 -2.85
N ALA A 112 -11.76 -8.91 -2.36
CA ALA A 112 -12.24 -7.71 -3.05
C ALA A 112 -11.57 -7.50 -4.42
N ILE A 113 -10.28 -7.86 -4.58
CA ILE A 113 -9.60 -7.80 -5.89
C ILE A 113 -10.22 -8.76 -6.90
N GLU A 114 -10.69 -9.93 -6.45
CA GLU A 114 -11.29 -10.95 -7.30
C GLU A 114 -12.71 -10.57 -7.73
N HIS A 115 -13.46 -9.90 -6.84
CA HIS A 115 -14.87 -9.56 -7.06
C HIS A 115 -15.15 -8.14 -7.58
N HIS A 116 -14.18 -7.21 -7.52
CA HIS A 116 -14.40 -5.81 -7.93
C HIS A 116 -13.44 -5.34 -9.04
N ARG A 117 -13.99 -4.61 -10.02
CA ARG A 117 -13.24 -4.12 -11.18
C ARG A 117 -12.46 -2.81 -10.96
N SER A 118 -12.79 -2.02 -9.93
CA SER A 118 -12.11 -0.74 -9.67
C SER A 118 -11.54 -0.65 -8.25
N TYR A 119 -10.38 0.00 -8.14
CA TYR A 119 -9.69 0.20 -6.87
C TYR A 119 -10.54 1.03 -5.89
N GLU A 120 -11.28 2.02 -6.38
CA GLU A 120 -12.14 2.88 -5.55
C GLU A 120 -13.20 2.05 -4.82
N LYS A 121 -13.83 1.09 -5.52
CA LYS A 121 -14.83 0.20 -4.91
C LYS A 121 -14.21 -0.70 -3.86
N ILE A 122 -13.05 -1.31 -4.15
CA ILE A 122 -12.29 -2.13 -3.19
C ILE A 122 -11.97 -1.30 -1.94
N ARG A 123 -11.41 -0.11 -2.15
CA ARG A 123 -10.96 0.79 -1.09
C ARG A 123 -12.08 1.17 -0.13
N ASP A 124 -13.25 1.51 -0.67
CA ASP A 124 -14.36 1.98 0.14
C ASP A 124 -15.07 0.79 0.84
N ALA A 125 -15.27 -0.33 0.13
CA ALA A 125 -15.79 -1.57 0.73
C ALA A 125 -14.95 -2.10 1.90
N ILE A 126 -13.63 -1.94 1.85
CA ILE A 126 -12.72 -2.34 2.93
C ILE A 126 -12.68 -1.34 4.07
N ARG A 127 -12.88 -0.04 3.84
CA ARG A 127 -12.68 0.99 4.87
C ARG A 127 -13.93 1.35 5.63
N GLU A 128 -15.04 1.53 4.93
CA GLU A 128 -16.24 2.17 5.48
C GLU A 128 -16.82 1.38 6.65
N PRO A 129 -17.10 0.06 6.53
CA PRO A 129 -17.73 -0.69 7.63
C PRO A 129 -16.91 -0.70 8.92
N TRP A 130 -15.57 -0.79 8.80
CA TRP A 130 -14.68 -0.80 9.95
C TRP A 130 -14.55 0.58 10.59
N ASN A 131 -14.47 1.64 9.78
CA ASN A 131 -14.33 2.99 10.30
C ASN A 131 -15.63 3.50 10.94
N GLU A 132 -16.79 3.12 10.39
CA GLU A 132 -18.10 3.40 10.99
C GLU A 132 -18.22 2.72 12.35
N ARG A 133 -17.87 1.43 12.43
CA ARG A 133 -17.86 0.68 13.69
C ARG A 133 -16.93 1.26 14.75
N MET A 134 -15.84 1.90 14.36
CA MET A 134 -14.91 2.55 15.30
C MET A 134 -15.37 3.93 15.75
N ALA A 135 -16.28 4.57 15.00
CA ALA A 135 -16.83 5.88 15.34
C ALA A 135 -18.10 5.78 16.21
N ALA A 136 -18.71 4.59 16.27
CA ALA A 136 -19.82 4.23 17.15
C ALA A 136 -19.32 3.81 18.54
#